data_AF-A0A1M7I002-F1
#
_entry.id   AF-A0A1M7I002-F1
#
_cell.length_a   1.000
_cell.length_b   1.000
_cell.length_c   1.000
_cell.angle_alpha   90.00
_cell.angle_beta   90.00
_cell.angle_gamma   90.00
#
_symmetry.space_group_name_H-M   'P 1'
#
loop_
_entity.id
_entity.type
_entity.pdbx_description
1 polymer ?
#
loop_
_entity_poly.entity_id
_entity_poly.type
_entity_poly.pdbx_seq_one_letter_code
_entity_poly.pdbx_strand_id
1 'polypeptide(L)'
;MEETIEKSVFEEIPTGKIYTEKAIQSGTFLGGPLVAGYFMAENFKTFGDFKNAKKTWIIAILSTIVIFGLIFFIPENIKIPNVIFPLIYMMIAGYLTKKYQEQKINEHLKNGGEKFNGWRTAGVSLIGCAVTVGAILSISLLNEAGSGTLTESTKTYGSVNNEIVYQNNINENEADQIANSFEKTGFFDNSLTKYIYLEKIDNNYEVSISCNESIETDLTAYQSFVQLRKDMQNDFPKNKIILKLVVNDLDNVVKRIE
;
A
#
# COMPACT_ATOMS: atom_id res chain seq x y z
N MET A 1 -62.51 42.75 4.92
CA MET A 1 -61.29 43.56 5.06
C MET A 1 -60.16 42.58 4.80
N GLU A 2 -59.66 42.55 3.57
CA GLU A 2 -58.52 41.72 3.20
C GLU A 2 -57.28 42.33 3.84
N GLU A 3 -56.69 41.64 4.80
CA GLU A 3 -55.33 41.93 5.27
C GLU A 3 -54.36 41.39 4.24
N THR A 4 -53.91 42.28 3.35
CA THR A 4 -52.76 42.04 2.48
C THR A 4 -51.53 41.94 3.37
N ILE A 5 -51.12 40.72 3.72
CA ILE A 5 -49.83 40.47 4.37
C ILE A 5 -48.74 40.81 3.35
N GLU A 6 -48.15 42.00 3.47
CA GLU A 6 -46.92 42.36 2.78
C GLU A 6 -45.85 41.33 3.15
N LYS A 7 -45.54 40.42 2.21
CA LYS A 7 -44.32 39.62 2.27
C LYS A 7 -43.14 40.59 2.20
N SER A 8 -42.35 40.63 3.27
CA SER A 8 -41.02 41.23 3.29
C SER A 8 -40.25 40.84 2.01
N VAL A 9 -40.00 41.82 1.14
CA VAL A 9 -39.45 41.65 -0.22
C VAL A 9 -37.92 41.44 -0.24
N PHE A 10 -37.27 41.42 0.92
CA PHE A 10 -35.85 41.14 1.01
C PHE A 10 -35.62 39.70 1.46
N GLU A 11 -35.53 38.78 0.50
CA GLU A 11 -34.84 37.51 0.74
C GLU A 11 -33.38 37.83 1.06
N GLU A 12 -32.95 37.56 2.29
CA GLU A 12 -31.55 37.73 2.69
C GLU A 12 -30.66 36.85 1.81
N ILE A 13 -29.61 37.45 1.26
CA ILE A 13 -28.63 36.73 0.42
C ILE A 13 -28.00 35.62 1.28
N PRO A 14 -28.06 34.34 0.86
CA PRO A 14 -27.50 33.24 1.61
C PRO A 14 -26.02 33.47 1.95
N THR A 15 -25.69 33.38 3.23
CA THR A 15 -24.32 33.58 3.72
C THR A 15 -23.45 32.34 3.48
N GLY A 16 -22.19 32.54 3.15
CA GLY A 16 -21.22 31.45 2.96
C GLY A 16 -21.19 30.90 1.53
N LYS A 17 -20.19 30.06 1.26
CA LYS A 17 -19.96 29.46 -0.06
C LYS A 17 -20.25 27.98 -0.04
N ILE A 18 -20.69 27.45 -1.18
CA ILE A 18 -20.93 26.02 -1.38
C ILE A 18 -20.09 25.44 -2.51
N TYR A 19 -19.88 24.14 -2.47
CA TYR A 19 -19.42 23.33 -3.59
C TYR A 19 -20.62 22.85 -4.41
N THR A 20 -20.59 23.07 -5.72
CA THR A 20 -21.63 22.56 -6.63
C THR A 20 -21.47 21.06 -6.85
N GLU A 21 -22.51 20.39 -7.37
CA GLU A 21 -22.42 18.97 -7.74
C GLU A 21 -21.23 18.68 -8.67
N LYS A 22 -21.01 19.52 -9.69
CA LYS A 22 -19.87 19.37 -10.60
C LYS A 22 -18.52 19.50 -9.89
N ALA A 23 -18.41 20.44 -8.94
CA ALA A 23 -17.18 20.60 -8.16
C ALA A 23 -16.96 19.39 -7.23
N ILE A 24 -18.05 18.84 -6.68
CA ILE A 24 -17.99 17.62 -5.88
C ILE A 24 -17.53 16.44 -6.72
N GLN A 25 -18.13 16.19 -7.87
CA GLN A 25 -17.73 15.11 -8.76
C GLN A 25 -16.26 15.25 -9.20
N SER A 26 -15.87 16.41 -9.73
CA SER A 26 -14.51 16.59 -10.26
C SER A 26 -13.44 16.53 -9.19
N GLY A 27 -13.66 17.13 -8.02
CA GLY A 27 -12.66 17.05 -6.95
C GLY A 27 -12.66 15.70 -6.25
N THR A 28 -13.79 14.99 -6.19
CA THR A 28 -13.80 13.60 -5.73
C THR A 28 -12.99 12.73 -6.68
N PHE A 29 -13.20 12.85 -8.00
CA PHE A 29 -12.43 12.11 -9.00
C PHE A 29 -10.91 12.27 -8.80
N LEU A 30 -10.46 13.51 -8.56
CA LEU A 30 -9.05 13.84 -8.38
C LEU A 30 -8.47 13.51 -7.00
N GLY A 31 -9.24 13.70 -5.92
CA GLY A 31 -8.76 13.65 -4.54
C GLY A 31 -9.34 12.54 -3.67
N GLY A 32 -10.25 11.74 -4.21
CA GLY A 32 -10.82 10.57 -3.56
C GLY A 32 -12.03 10.83 -2.64
N PRO A 33 -12.54 9.78 -1.96
CA PRO A 33 -13.75 9.85 -1.15
C PRO A 33 -13.66 10.81 0.06
N LEU A 34 -12.46 11.06 0.59
CA LEU A 34 -12.26 12.08 1.63
C LEU A 34 -12.62 13.48 1.14
N VAL A 35 -12.32 13.78 -0.13
CA VAL A 35 -12.63 15.08 -0.74
C VAL A 35 -14.13 15.24 -0.99
N ALA A 36 -14.82 14.17 -1.43
CA ALA A 36 -16.29 14.12 -1.44
C ALA A 36 -16.85 14.48 -0.06
N GLY A 37 -16.34 13.81 0.98
CA GLY A 37 -16.73 14.03 2.37
C GLY A 37 -16.54 15.47 2.81
N TYR A 38 -15.36 16.05 2.57
CA TYR A 38 -15.07 17.44 2.90
C TYR A 38 -16.04 18.40 2.21
N PHE A 39 -16.21 18.31 0.89
CA PHE A 39 -17.09 19.23 0.16
C PHE A 39 -18.55 19.13 0.56
N MET A 40 -19.07 17.91 0.70
CA MET A 40 -20.45 17.70 1.14
C MET A 40 -20.63 18.17 2.59
N ALA A 41 -19.66 17.96 3.47
CA ALA A 41 -19.72 18.44 4.86
C ALA A 41 -19.68 19.97 4.93
N GLU A 42 -18.86 20.65 4.13
CA GLU A 42 -18.84 22.12 4.03
C GLU A 42 -20.20 22.66 3.57
N ASN A 43 -20.82 22.03 2.57
CA ASN A 43 -22.18 22.38 2.16
C ASN A 43 -23.19 22.24 3.30
N PHE A 44 -23.18 21.11 4.01
CA PHE A 44 -24.08 20.92 5.15
C PHE A 44 -23.87 21.96 6.25
N LYS A 45 -22.63 22.37 6.53
CA LYS A 45 -22.33 23.47 7.47
C LYS A 45 -22.90 24.80 6.98
N THR A 46 -22.72 25.13 5.70
CA THR A 46 -23.30 26.35 5.10
C THR A 46 -24.83 26.33 5.20
N PHE A 47 -25.46 25.16 5.10
CA PHE A 47 -26.89 24.97 5.27
C PHE A 47 -27.36 24.83 6.73
N GLY A 48 -26.48 25.06 7.73
CA GLY A 48 -26.80 24.95 9.16
C GLY A 48 -27.01 23.51 9.67
N ASP A 49 -26.73 22.50 8.86
CA ASP A 49 -26.95 21.08 9.17
C ASP A 49 -25.68 20.39 9.68
N PHE A 50 -25.22 20.82 10.85
CA PHE A 50 -23.99 20.31 11.47
C PHE A 50 -24.05 18.81 11.80
N LYS A 51 -25.26 18.27 12.01
CA LYS A 51 -25.48 16.85 12.26
C LYS A 51 -25.12 16.03 11.03
N ASN A 52 -25.63 16.40 9.86
CA ASN A 52 -25.30 15.71 8.62
C ASN A 52 -23.86 16.01 8.17
N ALA A 53 -23.29 17.17 8.50
CA ALA A 53 -21.87 17.43 8.29
C ALA A 53 -20.97 16.43 9.04
N LYS A 54 -21.22 16.19 10.33
CA LYS A 54 -20.49 15.16 11.13
C LYS A 54 -20.68 13.75 10.57
N LYS A 55 -21.91 13.38 10.24
CA LYS A 55 -22.19 12.05 9.65
C LYS A 55 -21.45 11.86 8.33
N THR A 56 -21.39 12.90 7.49
CA THR A 56 -20.70 12.87 6.20
C THR A 56 -19.21 12.58 6.37
N TRP A 57 -18.55 13.22 7.35
CA TRP A 57 -17.15 12.92 7.67
C TRP A 57 -16.92 11.47 8.09
N ILE A 58 -17.76 10.95 8.99
CA ILE A 58 -17.66 9.56 9.46
C ILE A 58 -17.80 8.59 8.27
N ILE A 59 -18.82 8.81 7.43
CA ILE A 59 -19.07 7.99 6.24
C ILE A 59 -17.90 8.09 5.26
N ALA A 60 -17.35 9.27 5.04
CA ALA A 60 -16.23 9.47 4.12
C ALA A 60 -14.97 8.75 4.59
N ILE A 61 -14.62 8.86 5.88
CA ILE A 61 -13.46 8.15 6.46
C ILE A 61 -13.66 6.63 6.35
N LEU A 62 -14.82 6.12 6.75
CA LEU A 62 -15.11 4.68 6.65
C LEU A 62 -15.11 4.20 5.19
N SER A 63 -15.69 4.97 4.27
CA SER A 63 -15.69 4.64 2.83
C SER A 63 -14.28 4.61 2.27
N THR A 64 -13.42 5.56 2.64
CA THR A 64 -12.02 5.56 2.24
C THR A 64 -11.31 4.30 2.74
N ILE A 65 -11.43 3.97 4.03
CA ILE A 65 -10.80 2.77 4.60
C ILE A 65 -11.30 1.51 3.88
N VAL A 66 -12.61 1.39 3.63
CA VAL A 66 -13.19 0.23 2.96
C VAL A 66 -12.74 0.15 1.50
N ILE A 67 -12.80 1.25 0.73
CA ILE A 67 -12.43 1.25 -0.69
C ILE A 67 -10.96 0.90 -0.86
N PHE A 68 -10.06 1.56 -0.13
CA PHE A 68 -8.63 1.28 -0.23
C PHE A 68 -8.28 -0.08 0.35
N GLY A 69 -8.91 -0.49 1.46
CA GLY A 69 -8.77 -1.84 2.00
C GLY A 69 -9.14 -2.91 0.98
N LEU A 70 -10.28 -2.77 0.30
CA LEU A 70 -10.69 -3.69 -0.76
C LEU A 70 -9.72 -3.71 -1.93
N ILE A 71 -9.13 -2.57 -2.31
CA ILE A 71 -8.11 -2.50 -3.37
C ILE A 71 -6.88 -3.33 -2.98
N PHE A 72 -6.44 -3.30 -1.72
CA PHE A 72 -5.32 -4.13 -1.24
C PHE A 72 -5.62 -5.64 -1.26
N PHE A 73 -6.89 -6.05 -1.24
CA PHE A 73 -7.28 -7.46 -1.35
C PHE A 73 -7.34 -7.96 -2.80
N ILE A 74 -7.13 -7.09 -3.80
CA ILE A 74 -7.17 -7.48 -5.22
C ILE A 74 -5.86 -8.19 -5.59
N PRO A 75 -5.91 -9.47 -6.02
CA PRO A 75 -4.72 -10.20 -6.46
C PRO A 75 -4.02 -9.51 -7.63
N GLU A 76 -2.69 -9.56 -7.66
CA GLU A 76 -1.87 -8.89 -8.68
C GLU A 76 -2.10 -9.39 -10.11
N ASN A 77 -2.59 -10.62 -10.28
CA ASN A 77 -2.93 -11.19 -11.58
C ASN A 77 -4.20 -10.57 -12.21
N ILE A 78 -5.00 -9.81 -11.43
CA ILE A 78 -6.20 -9.14 -11.92
C ILE A 78 -5.85 -7.71 -12.37
N LYS A 79 -5.86 -7.48 -13.68
CA LYS A 79 -5.62 -6.14 -14.26
C LYS A 79 -6.92 -5.33 -14.32
N ILE A 80 -7.09 -4.43 -13.37
CA ILE A 80 -8.20 -3.48 -13.34
C ILE A 80 -7.70 -2.10 -13.81
N PRO A 81 -8.34 -1.47 -14.82
CA PRO A 81 -7.98 -0.11 -15.21
C PRO A 81 -8.08 0.89 -14.04
N ASN A 82 -7.01 1.66 -13.83
CA ASN A 82 -6.86 2.59 -12.68
C ASN A 82 -7.97 3.65 -12.56
N VAL A 83 -8.70 3.92 -13.64
CA VAL A 83 -9.78 4.91 -13.69
C VAL A 83 -11.11 4.37 -13.14
N ILE A 84 -11.27 3.06 -12.99
CA ILE A 84 -12.55 2.45 -12.58
C ILE A 84 -12.94 2.87 -11.17
N PHE A 85 -12.03 2.76 -10.20
CA PHE A 85 -12.32 3.19 -8.82
C PHE A 85 -12.65 4.68 -8.73
N PRO A 86 -11.87 5.59 -9.36
CA PRO A 86 -12.22 6.99 -9.49
C PRO A 86 -13.60 7.28 -10.03
N LEU A 87 -14.01 6.60 -11.09
CA LEU A 87 -15.33 6.78 -11.66
C LEU A 87 -16.44 6.30 -10.71
N ILE A 88 -16.25 5.15 -10.05
CA ILE A 88 -17.24 4.60 -9.12
C ILE A 88 -17.49 5.55 -7.96
N TYR A 89 -16.45 5.97 -7.24
CA TYR A 89 -16.67 6.85 -6.09
C TYR A 89 -17.12 8.26 -6.51
N MET A 90 -16.76 8.72 -7.72
CA MET A 90 -17.26 9.98 -8.28
C MET A 90 -18.76 9.90 -8.54
N MET A 91 -19.24 8.81 -9.17
CA MET A 91 -20.66 8.59 -9.44
C MET A 91 -21.46 8.48 -8.14
N ILE A 92 -20.92 7.76 -7.14
CA ILE A 92 -21.55 7.66 -5.82
C ILE A 92 -21.64 9.03 -5.15
N ALA A 93 -20.54 9.80 -5.12
CA ALA A 93 -20.53 11.14 -4.55
C ALA A 93 -21.55 12.06 -5.25
N GLY A 94 -21.58 12.06 -6.58
CA GLY A 94 -22.58 12.79 -7.37
C GLY A 94 -24.02 12.40 -7.03
N TYR A 95 -24.31 11.11 -6.97
CA TYR A 95 -25.63 10.60 -6.58
C TYR A 95 -26.03 11.04 -5.16
N LEU A 96 -25.10 10.94 -4.19
CA LEU A 96 -25.37 11.35 -2.81
C LEU A 96 -25.57 12.85 -2.68
N THR A 97 -24.77 13.66 -3.37
CA THR A 97 -24.98 15.12 -3.44
C THR A 97 -26.35 15.43 -4.02
N LYS A 98 -26.72 14.78 -5.12
CA LYS A 98 -28.03 14.99 -5.74
C LYS A 98 -29.16 14.65 -4.76
N LYS A 99 -29.09 13.48 -4.15
CA LYS A 99 -30.10 12.98 -3.21
C LYS A 99 -30.26 13.86 -1.96
N TYR A 100 -29.18 14.39 -1.40
CA TYR A 100 -29.21 15.04 -0.08
C TYR A 100 -29.03 16.56 -0.12
N GLN A 101 -28.52 17.15 -1.20
CA GLN A 101 -28.14 18.55 -1.26
C GLN A 101 -28.68 19.31 -2.49
N GLU A 102 -29.22 18.64 -3.51
CA GLU A 102 -29.64 19.30 -4.77
C GLU A 102 -30.61 20.45 -4.54
N GLN A 103 -31.67 20.24 -3.74
CA GLN A 103 -32.65 21.28 -3.45
C GLN A 103 -32.01 22.50 -2.80
N LYS A 104 -31.23 22.30 -1.72
CA LYS A 104 -30.58 23.39 -0.98
C LYS A 104 -29.51 24.10 -1.80
N ILE A 105 -28.76 23.37 -2.63
CA ILE A 105 -27.79 23.95 -3.56
C ILE A 105 -28.50 24.85 -4.57
N ASN A 106 -29.62 24.39 -5.14
CA ASN A 106 -30.38 25.15 -6.13
C ASN A 106 -31.03 26.40 -5.51
N GLU A 107 -31.61 26.28 -4.32
CA GLU A 107 -32.15 27.43 -3.57
C GLU A 107 -31.06 28.45 -3.23
N HIS A 108 -29.90 28.00 -2.73
CA HIS A 108 -28.75 28.87 -2.42
C HIS A 108 -28.30 29.66 -3.65
N LEU A 109 -28.18 29.01 -4.81
CA LEU A 109 -27.75 29.67 -6.05
C LEU A 109 -28.83 30.60 -6.64
N LYS A 110 -30.11 30.21 -6.56
CA LYS A 110 -31.23 31.05 -7.03
C LYS A 110 -31.35 32.34 -6.24
N ASN A 111 -31.08 32.28 -4.94
CA ASN A 111 -31.15 33.43 -4.03
C ASN A 111 -29.86 34.28 -4.04
N GLY A 112 -28.98 34.09 -5.03
CA GLY A 112 -27.76 34.89 -5.21
C GLY A 112 -26.57 34.44 -4.35
N GLY A 113 -26.66 33.29 -3.66
CA GLY A 113 -25.57 32.75 -2.86
C GLY A 113 -24.36 32.33 -3.69
N GLU A 114 -23.16 32.48 -3.11
CA GLU A 114 -21.91 32.22 -3.81
C GLU A 114 -21.48 30.75 -3.79
N LYS A 115 -20.69 30.36 -4.81
CA LYS A 115 -20.00 29.06 -4.87
C LYS A 115 -18.48 29.24 -4.77
N PHE A 116 -17.80 28.21 -4.28
CA PHE A 116 -16.34 28.17 -4.32
C PHE A 116 -15.82 28.17 -5.77
N ASN A 117 -14.66 28.79 -5.97
CA ASN A 117 -14.01 28.84 -7.28
C ASN A 117 -13.27 27.52 -7.60
N GLY A 118 -12.93 27.33 -8.88
CA GLY A 118 -12.25 26.11 -9.34
C GLY A 118 -10.88 25.90 -8.70
N TRP A 119 -10.13 26.96 -8.40
CA TRP A 119 -8.81 26.83 -7.77
C TRP A 119 -8.87 26.29 -6.36
N ARG A 120 -9.86 26.68 -5.57
CA ARG A 120 -10.08 26.09 -4.25
C ARG A 120 -10.43 24.61 -4.37
N THR A 121 -11.31 24.25 -5.32
CA THR A 121 -11.66 22.84 -5.57
C THR A 121 -10.42 22.03 -5.93
N ALA A 122 -9.59 22.52 -6.85
CA ALA A 122 -8.34 21.85 -7.24
C ALA A 122 -7.35 21.73 -6.07
N GLY A 123 -7.13 22.82 -5.32
CA GLY A 123 -6.21 22.83 -4.18
C GLY A 123 -6.62 21.87 -3.07
N VAL A 124 -7.91 21.83 -2.70
CA VAL A 124 -8.42 20.87 -1.71
C VAL A 124 -8.30 19.43 -2.24
N SER A 125 -8.54 19.21 -3.53
CA SER A 125 -8.41 17.88 -4.14
C SER A 125 -6.96 17.39 -4.08
N LEU A 126 -5.99 18.28 -4.34
CA LEU A 126 -4.56 17.98 -4.23
C LEU A 126 -4.16 17.64 -2.80
N ILE A 127 -4.67 18.38 -1.80
CA ILE A 127 -4.44 18.09 -0.38
C ILE A 127 -5.03 16.72 -0.02
N GLY A 128 -6.25 16.43 -0.43
CA GLY A 128 -6.89 15.14 -0.15
C GLY A 128 -6.13 13.96 -0.78
N CYS A 129 -5.64 14.15 -2.00
CA CYS A 129 -4.75 13.18 -2.66
C CYS A 129 -3.46 12.98 -1.85
N ALA A 130 -2.77 14.05 -1.47
CA ALA A 130 -1.54 13.99 -0.67
C ALA A 130 -1.75 13.30 0.69
N VAL A 131 -2.86 13.57 1.37
CA VAL A 131 -3.23 12.91 2.63
C VAL A 131 -3.43 11.42 2.43
N THR A 132 -4.14 11.03 1.37
CA THR A 132 -4.41 9.62 1.07
C THR A 132 -3.13 8.87 0.71
N VAL A 133 -2.29 9.44 -0.16
CA VAL A 133 -0.98 8.89 -0.52
C VAL A 133 -0.08 8.79 0.70
N GLY A 134 -0.02 9.84 1.53
CA GLY A 134 0.76 9.83 2.76
C GLY A 134 0.33 8.73 3.74
N ALA A 135 -0.99 8.50 3.88
CA ALA A 135 -1.51 7.42 4.72
C ALA A 135 -1.11 6.04 4.18
N ILE A 136 -1.23 5.82 2.87
CA ILE A 136 -0.83 4.56 2.21
C ILE A 136 0.67 4.31 2.38
N LEU A 137 1.51 5.32 2.11
CA LEU A 137 2.95 5.21 2.29
C LEU A 137 3.34 4.94 3.74
N SER A 138 2.67 5.59 4.69
CA SER A 138 2.91 5.34 6.12
C SER A 138 2.63 3.89 6.49
N ILE A 139 1.52 3.31 6.02
CA ILE A 139 1.20 1.90 6.25
C ILE A 139 2.22 0.99 5.57
N SER A 140 2.64 1.31 4.34
CA SER A 140 3.65 0.53 3.62
C SER A 140 4.98 0.50 4.39
N LEU A 141 5.45 1.64 4.86
CA LEU A 141 6.69 1.76 5.63
C LEU A 141 6.59 1.07 6.99
N LEU A 142 5.43 1.15 7.66
CA LEU A 142 5.21 0.44 8.93
C LEU A 142 5.13 -1.07 8.74
N ASN A 143 4.52 -1.53 7.64
CA ASN A 143 4.52 -2.94 7.29
C ASN A 143 5.94 -3.42 7.04
N GLU A 144 6.74 -2.70 6.24
CA GLU A 144 8.14 -3.04 5.98
C GLU A 144 8.99 -3.10 7.27
N ALA A 145 8.78 -2.13 8.17
CA ALA A 145 9.44 -2.10 9.47
C ALA A 145 8.96 -3.21 10.43
N GLY A 146 7.70 -3.65 10.30
CA GLY A 146 7.06 -4.65 11.18
C GLY A 146 7.16 -6.08 10.69
N SER A 147 7.25 -6.31 9.37
CA SER A 147 7.37 -7.63 8.73
C SER A 147 8.78 -8.19 8.77
N GLY A 148 9.77 -7.39 9.20
CA GLY A 148 11.15 -7.84 9.20
C GLY A 148 11.76 -7.89 7.80
N THR A 149 11.18 -7.23 6.79
CA THR A 149 11.92 -6.77 5.59
C THR A 149 12.87 -5.65 6.03
N LEU A 150 13.79 -6.08 6.89
CA LEU A 150 14.92 -5.37 7.41
C LEU A 150 15.86 -5.15 6.24
N THR A 151 16.19 -3.88 5.97
CA THR A 151 17.18 -3.47 4.96
C THR A 151 18.26 -4.53 4.80
N GLU A 152 18.28 -5.22 3.66
CA GLU A 152 19.22 -6.30 3.47
C GLU A 152 20.63 -5.72 3.39
N SER A 153 21.60 -6.43 3.98
CA SER A 153 23.01 -6.12 3.81
C SER A 153 23.62 -7.12 2.85
N THR A 154 24.50 -6.67 1.96
CA THR A 154 25.20 -7.53 0.99
C THR A 154 26.69 -7.50 1.28
N LYS A 155 27.32 -8.68 1.30
CA LYS A 155 28.77 -8.81 1.36
C LYS A 155 29.27 -9.77 0.28
N THR A 156 30.41 -9.42 -0.31
CA THR A 156 31.06 -10.19 -1.38
C THR A 156 32.26 -10.96 -0.84
N TYR A 157 32.49 -12.15 -1.41
CA TYR A 157 33.51 -13.12 -0.98
C TYR A 157 34.30 -13.69 -2.17
N GLY A 158 35.59 -13.93 -1.98
CA GLY A 158 36.47 -14.50 -3.00
C GLY A 158 36.77 -13.58 -4.20
N SER A 159 37.54 -14.08 -5.17
CA SER A 159 37.96 -13.27 -6.34
C SER A 159 36.87 -13.09 -7.39
N VAL A 160 35.83 -13.92 -7.35
CA VAL A 160 34.66 -13.85 -8.24
C VAL A 160 33.48 -13.12 -7.61
N ASN A 161 33.66 -12.50 -6.44
CA ASN A 161 32.63 -11.75 -5.70
C ASN A 161 31.35 -12.57 -5.45
N ASN A 162 31.46 -13.78 -4.89
CA ASN A 162 30.29 -14.52 -4.40
C ASN A 162 29.52 -13.64 -3.40
N GLU A 163 28.21 -13.54 -3.53
CA GLU A 163 27.38 -12.62 -2.74
C GLU A 163 26.53 -13.35 -1.73
N ILE A 164 26.57 -12.88 -0.48
CA ILE A 164 25.56 -13.21 0.52
C ILE A 164 24.79 -11.93 0.83
N VAL A 165 23.50 -11.98 0.53
CA VAL A 165 22.50 -10.99 0.96
C VAL A 165 21.88 -11.53 2.25
N TYR A 166 21.88 -10.74 3.32
CA TYR A 166 21.43 -11.19 4.65
C TYR A 166 20.59 -10.16 5.39
N GLN A 167 19.68 -10.66 6.23
CA GLN A 167 18.80 -9.85 7.08
C GLN A 167 19.59 -9.11 8.17
N ASN A 168 19.14 -7.90 8.59
CA ASN A 168 19.85 -7.08 9.60
C ASN A 168 20.05 -7.76 10.96
N ASN A 169 19.24 -8.76 11.31
CA ASN A 169 19.41 -9.52 12.56
C ASN A 169 20.60 -10.48 12.51
N ILE A 170 21.27 -10.59 11.36
CA ILE A 170 22.53 -11.29 11.13
C ILE A 170 23.62 -10.23 11.03
N ASN A 171 24.65 -10.35 11.87
CA ASN A 171 25.80 -9.45 11.80
C ASN A 171 26.84 -9.94 10.79
N GLU A 172 27.76 -9.06 10.39
CA GLU A 172 28.81 -9.39 9.41
C GLU A 172 29.64 -10.63 9.76
N ASN A 173 29.95 -10.86 11.05
CA ASN A 173 30.73 -12.03 11.43
C ASN A 173 29.95 -13.34 11.24
N GLU A 174 28.63 -13.32 11.42
CA GLU A 174 27.76 -14.47 11.15
C GLU A 174 27.68 -14.75 9.65
N ALA A 175 27.55 -13.71 8.82
CA ALA A 175 27.62 -13.83 7.36
C ALA A 175 28.98 -14.40 6.91
N ASP A 176 30.08 -13.92 7.50
CA ASP A 176 31.43 -14.41 7.21
C ASP A 176 31.61 -15.88 7.60
N GLN A 177 31.00 -16.34 8.70
CA GLN A 177 31.02 -17.75 9.07
C GLN A 177 30.30 -18.63 8.03
N ILE A 178 29.14 -18.17 7.52
CA ILE A 178 28.40 -18.88 6.48
C ILE A 178 29.21 -18.93 5.18
N ALA A 179 29.82 -17.81 4.77
CA ALA A 179 30.68 -17.76 3.59
C ALA A 179 31.89 -18.71 3.72
N ASN A 180 32.59 -18.67 4.85
CA ASN A 180 33.72 -19.57 5.13
C ASN A 180 33.31 -21.05 5.07
N SER A 181 32.10 -21.38 5.54
CA SER A 181 31.59 -22.75 5.46
C SER A 181 31.31 -23.15 4.00
N PHE A 182 30.71 -22.27 3.20
CA PHE A 182 30.55 -22.48 1.77
C PHE A 182 31.88 -22.64 1.03
N GLU A 183 32.90 -21.87 1.37
CA GLU A 183 34.25 -22.00 0.77
C GLU A 183 34.88 -23.37 1.09
N LYS A 184 34.77 -23.85 2.34
CA LYS A 184 35.27 -25.18 2.73
C LYS A 184 34.62 -26.31 1.96
N THR A 185 33.33 -26.19 1.64
CA THR A 185 32.60 -27.20 0.85
C THR A 185 32.95 -27.15 -0.64
N GLY A 186 33.67 -26.12 -1.09
CA GLY A 186 33.89 -25.85 -2.52
C GLY A 186 32.67 -25.30 -3.23
N PHE A 187 31.57 -25.01 -2.50
CA PHE A 187 30.41 -24.34 -3.10
C PHE A 187 30.74 -22.90 -3.45
N PHE A 188 31.37 -22.13 -2.55
CA PHE A 188 31.99 -20.86 -2.94
C PHE A 188 33.38 -21.15 -3.51
N ASP A 189 33.44 -21.36 -4.82
CA ASP A 189 34.69 -21.50 -5.56
C ASP A 189 34.99 -20.23 -6.40
N ASN A 190 36.12 -20.26 -7.11
CA ASN A 190 36.53 -19.19 -8.01
C ASN A 190 36.11 -19.44 -9.47
N SER A 191 35.12 -20.31 -9.71
CA SER A 191 34.69 -20.66 -11.07
C SER A 191 33.59 -19.73 -11.58
N LEU A 192 32.56 -19.48 -10.76
CA LEU A 192 31.38 -18.70 -11.10
C LEU A 192 30.86 -17.98 -9.87
N THR A 193 30.47 -16.72 -10.04
CA THR A 193 29.79 -15.95 -8.99
C THR A 193 28.50 -16.64 -8.57
N LYS A 194 28.35 -16.86 -7.27
CA LYS A 194 27.14 -17.40 -6.65
C LYS A 194 26.46 -16.33 -5.82
N TYR A 195 25.13 -16.42 -5.77
CA TYR A 195 24.27 -15.50 -5.04
C TYR A 195 23.44 -16.31 -4.07
N ILE A 196 23.47 -15.91 -2.80
CA ILE A 196 22.79 -16.62 -1.71
C ILE A 196 22.03 -15.61 -0.87
N TYR A 197 20.81 -15.98 -0.49
CA TYR A 197 20.02 -15.23 0.47
C TYR A 197 20.05 -15.94 1.83
N LEU A 198 20.41 -15.21 2.88
CA LEU A 198 20.60 -15.74 4.23
C LEU A 198 19.63 -15.08 5.21
N GLU A 199 18.81 -15.91 5.84
CA GLU A 199 17.87 -15.49 6.87
C GLU A 199 18.19 -16.18 8.20
N LYS A 200 17.79 -15.53 9.29
CA LYS A 200 17.91 -16.10 10.63
C LYS A 200 16.55 -16.05 11.30
N ILE A 201 15.92 -17.22 11.40
CA ILE A 201 14.62 -17.41 12.03
C ILE A 201 14.86 -18.14 13.34
N ASP A 202 14.45 -17.51 14.45
CA ASP A 202 14.79 -17.90 15.81
C ASP A 202 16.31 -18.03 16.01
N ASN A 203 16.84 -19.26 15.90
CA ASN A 203 18.25 -19.58 16.03
C ASN A 203 18.76 -20.46 14.88
N ASN A 204 18.01 -20.57 13.79
CA ASN A 204 18.36 -21.35 12.61
C ASN A 204 18.74 -20.43 11.46
N TYR A 205 19.71 -20.85 10.66
CA TYR A 205 20.06 -20.18 9.41
C TYR A 205 19.32 -20.85 8.27
N GLU A 206 18.47 -20.08 7.59
CA GLU A 206 17.83 -20.52 6.35
C GLU A 206 18.57 -19.88 5.17
N VAL A 207 19.04 -20.73 4.27
CA VAL A 207 19.92 -20.34 3.17
C VAL A 207 19.24 -20.66 1.86
N SER A 208 18.82 -19.63 1.13
CA SER A 208 18.16 -19.78 -0.15
C SER A 208 19.16 -19.79 -1.29
N ILE A 209 19.11 -20.84 -2.10
CA ILE A 209 20.01 -21.08 -3.22
C ILE A 209 19.18 -21.23 -4.50
N SER A 210 19.45 -20.37 -5.48
CA SER A 210 18.80 -20.44 -6.79
C SER A 210 19.22 -21.71 -7.53
N CYS A 211 18.25 -22.41 -8.10
CA CYS A 211 18.45 -23.66 -8.82
C CYS A 211 17.52 -23.76 -10.04
N ASN A 212 17.75 -24.78 -10.87
CA ASN A 212 16.85 -25.12 -11.96
C ASN A 212 15.69 -26.00 -11.44
N GLU A 213 14.49 -25.82 -12.00
CA GLU A 213 13.29 -26.62 -11.72
C GLU A 213 13.51 -28.14 -11.86
N SER A 214 14.49 -28.55 -12.70
CA SER A 214 14.88 -29.94 -12.85
C SER A 214 15.30 -30.63 -11.54
N ILE A 215 15.65 -29.86 -10.50
CA ILE A 215 16.03 -30.38 -9.18
C ILE A 215 14.94 -31.22 -8.51
N GLU A 216 13.68 -31.05 -8.92
CA GLU A 216 12.57 -31.86 -8.41
C GLU A 216 12.65 -33.32 -8.85
N THR A 217 13.28 -33.57 -10.01
CA THR A 217 13.36 -34.88 -10.65
C THR A 217 14.79 -35.43 -10.72
N ASP A 218 15.80 -34.57 -10.72
CA ASP A 218 17.21 -34.96 -10.70
C ASP A 218 17.67 -35.28 -9.27
N LEU A 219 17.57 -36.56 -8.91
CA LEU A 219 17.99 -37.05 -7.61
C LEU A 219 19.49 -36.84 -7.36
N THR A 220 20.33 -36.88 -8.39
CA THR A 220 21.79 -36.73 -8.22
C THR A 220 22.12 -35.30 -7.85
N ALA A 221 21.57 -34.33 -8.58
CA ALA A 221 21.72 -32.92 -8.25
C ALA A 221 21.16 -32.60 -6.86
N TYR A 222 20.00 -33.14 -6.51
CA TYR A 222 19.42 -32.96 -5.18
C TYR A 222 20.31 -33.51 -4.06
N GLN A 223 20.89 -34.71 -4.23
CA GLN A 223 21.79 -35.30 -3.23
C GLN A 223 23.06 -34.46 -3.01
N SER A 224 23.57 -33.77 -4.04
CA SER A 224 24.69 -32.84 -3.86
C SER A 224 24.35 -31.70 -2.89
N PHE A 225 23.13 -31.16 -2.94
CA PHE A 225 22.68 -30.15 -1.95
C PHE A 225 22.44 -30.74 -0.56
N VAL A 226 21.97 -31.99 -0.48
CA VAL A 226 21.85 -32.71 0.81
C VAL A 226 23.23 -32.87 1.46
N GLN A 227 24.24 -33.23 0.67
CA GLN A 227 25.61 -33.35 1.16
C GLN A 227 26.20 -32.00 1.56
N LEU A 228 26.04 -30.96 0.72
CA LEU A 228 26.42 -29.59 1.03
C LEU A 228 25.85 -29.13 2.38
N ARG A 229 24.55 -29.33 2.60
CA ARG A 229 23.88 -28.98 3.85
C ARG A 229 24.51 -29.69 5.04
N LYS A 230 24.77 -31.00 4.93
CA LYS A 230 25.38 -31.81 5.99
C LYS A 230 26.79 -31.32 6.32
N ASP A 231 27.58 -31.00 5.30
CA ASP A 231 28.94 -30.53 5.47
C ASP A 231 28.97 -29.16 6.16
N MET A 232 28.09 -28.24 5.75
CA MET A 232 27.95 -26.95 6.43
C MET A 232 27.48 -27.11 7.88
N GLN A 233 26.54 -28.02 8.17
CA GLN A 233 26.01 -28.22 9.52
C GLN A 233 27.10 -28.54 10.56
N ASN A 234 28.24 -29.12 10.14
CA ASN A 234 29.36 -29.42 11.03
C ASN A 234 30.02 -28.16 11.61
N ASP A 235 29.98 -27.03 10.89
CA ASP A 235 30.52 -25.75 11.36
C ASP A 235 29.58 -25.02 12.34
N PHE A 236 28.30 -25.43 12.42
CA PHE A 236 27.25 -24.76 13.19
C PHE A 236 26.57 -25.69 14.20
N PRO A 237 27.26 -26.24 15.21
CA PRO A 237 26.67 -27.23 16.13
C PRO A 237 25.53 -26.67 17.01
N LYS A 238 25.40 -25.34 17.13
CA LYS A 238 24.38 -24.65 17.93
C LYS A 238 23.24 -24.06 17.11
N ASN A 239 23.34 -24.07 15.78
CA ASN A 239 22.39 -23.45 14.87
C ASN A 239 22.04 -24.45 13.77
N LYS A 240 20.76 -24.66 13.48
CA LYS A 240 20.39 -25.52 12.36
C LYS A 240 20.65 -24.78 11.05
N ILE A 241 21.33 -25.42 10.11
CA ILE A 241 21.42 -24.98 8.71
C ILE A 241 20.28 -25.61 7.93
N ILE A 242 19.51 -24.81 7.22
CA ILE A 242 18.41 -25.24 6.36
C ILE A 242 18.67 -24.68 4.97
N LEU A 243 18.75 -25.53 3.95
CA LEU A 243 18.86 -25.06 2.57
C LEU A 243 17.46 -25.01 1.94
N LYS A 244 17.11 -23.86 1.38
CA LYS A 244 15.91 -23.65 0.55
C LYS A 244 16.37 -23.57 -0.90
N LEU A 245 15.95 -24.53 -1.71
CA LEU A 245 16.22 -24.52 -3.14
C LEU A 245 15.07 -23.78 -3.81
N VAL A 246 15.38 -22.68 -4.48
CA VAL A 246 14.39 -21.74 -5.02
C VAL A 246 14.50 -21.62 -6.53
N VAL A 247 13.38 -21.34 -7.20
CA VAL A 247 13.30 -21.18 -8.67
C VAL A 247 12.60 -19.87 -9.00
N ASN A 248 13.24 -19.02 -9.81
CA ASN A 248 12.78 -17.67 -10.22
C ASN A 248 12.76 -16.60 -9.11
N ASP A 249 12.18 -16.89 -7.95
CA ASP A 249 12.06 -15.96 -6.81
C ASP A 249 12.25 -16.69 -5.47
N LEU A 250 12.42 -15.93 -4.37
CA LEU A 250 12.69 -16.48 -3.03
C LEU A 250 11.49 -17.22 -2.42
N ASP A 251 10.27 -16.92 -2.88
CA ASP A 251 9.03 -17.49 -2.34
C ASP A 251 8.74 -18.87 -2.94
N ASN A 252 9.23 -19.13 -4.16
CA ASN A 252 9.07 -20.40 -4.85
C ASN A 252 10.13 -21.45 -4.42
N VAL A 253 9.97 -21.96 -3.20
CA VAL A 253 10.82 -23.02 -2.63
C VAL A 253 10.39 -24.40 -3.15
N VAL A 254 11.16 -24.98 -4.06
CA VAL A 254 10.89 -26.32 -4.65
C VAL A 254 11.36 -27.47 -3.76
N LYS A 255 12.40 -27.25 -2.95
CA LYS A 255 12.88 -28.22 -1.94
C LYS A 255 13.40 -27.52 -0.69
N ARG A 256 13.12 -28.11 0.46
CA ARG A 256 13.69 -27.73 1.76
C ARG A 256 14.53 -28.88 2.30
N ILE A 257 15.77 -28.60 2.68
CA ILE A 257 16.75 -29.59 3.17
C ILE A 257 17.11 -29.24 4.60
N GLU A 258 16.93 -30.20 5.52
CA GLU A 258 16.98 -30.03 6.97
C GLU A 258 17.93 -30.98 7.70
#